data_AF-A0A2I0VX11-F1
#
_entry.id   AF-A0A2I0VX11-F1
#
_cell.length_a   1.000
_cell.length_b   1.000
_cell.length_c   1.000
_cell.angle_alpha   90.00
_cell.angle_beta   90.00
_cell.angle_gamma   90.00
#
_symmetry.space_group_name_H-M   'P 1'
#
loop_
_entity.id
_entity.type
_entity.pdbx_description
1 polymer ?
#
loop_
_entity_poly.entity_id
_entity_poly.type
_entity_poly.pdbx_seq_one_letter_code
_entity_poly.pdbx_strand_id
1 'polypeptide(L)' 'MVWVKGLLLIKVYAEGPARPIGGAAAIAMLIGPNAPIAFESKYRGTHMSHVYDFYKPVLASEYPVCQARFPFLKPAS' A
#
# COMPACT_ATOMS: atom_id res chain seq x y z
N MET A 1 -16.68 19.53 15.14
CA MET A 1 -16.39 18.10 15.38
C MET A 1 -15.10 17.76 14.64
N VAL A 2 -14.03 17.39 15.34
CA VAL A 2 -12.73 17.04 14.77
C VAL A 2 -12.51 15.54 15.01
N TRP A 3 -12.03 14.81 14.00
CA TRP A 3 -11.80 13.36 14.09
C TRP A 3 -10.34 13.03 13.80
N VAL A 4 -9.79 12.05 14.52
CA VAL A 4 -8.47 11.48 14.23
C VAL A 4 -8.66 10.24 13.36
N LYS A 5 -7.98 10.18 12.23
CA LYS A 5 -7.91 9.00 11.36
C LYS A 5 -6.49 8.42 11.37
N GLY A 6 -6.36 7.16 11.77
CA GLY A 6 -5.07 6.45 11.77
C GLY A 6 -4.92 5.54 10.56
N LEU A 7 -3.70 5.42 10.05
CA LEU A 7 -3.27 4.38 9.12
C LEU A 7 -2.04 3.67 9.68
N LEU A 8 -2.13 2.35 9.85
CA LEU A 8 -1.03 1.48 10.28
C LEU A 8 -0.69 0.51 9.15
N LEU A 9 0.59 0.40 8.81
CA LEU A 9 1.08 -0.53 7.79
C LEU A 9 2.28 -1.30 8.32
N ILE A 10 2.25 -2.62 8.13
CA ILE A 10 3.34 -3.56 8.42
C ILE A 10 3.53 -4.44 7.18
N LYS A 11 4.74 -4.46 6.62
CA LYS A 11 5.11 -5.29 5.47
C LYS A 11 6.27 -6.20 5.82
N VAL A 12 5.98 -7.50 5.88
CA VAL A 12 6.95 -8.57 6.15
C VAL A 12 7.07 -9.43 4.88
N TYR A 13 8.30 -9.63 4.42
CA TYR A 13 8.62 -10.40 3.20
C TYR A 13 9.50 -11.60 3.54
N ALA A 14 9.32 -12.70 2.80
CA ALA A 14 10.10 -13.91 2.97
C ALA A 14 11.56 -13.69 2.55
N GLU A 15 12.44 -14.66 2.81
CA GLU A 15 13.80 -14.63 2.29
C GLU A 15 13.80 -14.58 0.76
N GLY A 16 14.52 -13.60 0.20
CA GLY A 16 14.50 -13.29 -1.23
C GLY A 16 14.72 -11.80 -1.51
N PRO A 17 14.73 -11.40 -2.79
CA PRO A 17 15.01 -10.02 -3.20
C PRO A 17 13.97 -8.99 -2.72
N ALA A 18 12.82 -9.45 -2.23
CA ALA A 18 11.77 -8.61 -1.63
C ALA A 18 11.99 -8.33 -0.13
N ARG A 19 12.94 -8.96 0.56
CA ARG A 19 13.25 -8.67 1.97
C ARG A 19 13.68 -7.21 2.24
N PRO A 20 14.55 -6.56 1.45
CA PRO A 20 14.98 -5.18 1.71
C PRO A 20 13.89 -4.11 1.52
N ILE A 21 12.74 -4.43 0.90
CA ILE A 21 11.61 -3.50 0.74
C ILE A 21 10.54 -3.63 1.84
N GLY A 22 10.82 -4.39 2.90
CA GLY A 22 9.98 -4.46 4.11
C GLY A 22 10.01 -3.18 4.95
N GLY A 23 9.05 -3.03 5.86
CA GLY A 23 8.99 -1.87 6.77
C GLY A 23 7.67 -1.75 7.52
N ALA A 24 7.67 -0.93 8.57
CA ALA A 24 6.49 -0.61 9.37
C ALA A 24 6.37 0.90 9.57
N ALA A 25 5.16 1.44 9.46
CA ALA A 25 4.88 2.86 9.66
C ALA A 25 3.45 3.07 10.17
N ALA A 26 3.27 4.10 11.00
CA ALA A 26 1.97 4.56 11.46
C ALA A 26 1.85 6.08 11.23
N ILE A 27 0.71 6.52 10.71
CA ILE A 27 0.40 7.92 10.45
C ILE A 27 -0.94 8.24 11.09
N ALA A 28 -0.99 9.32 11.87
CA ALA A 28 -2.22 9.89 12.42
C ALA A 28 -2.53 11.21 11.72
N MET A 29 -3.74 11.33 11.18
CA MET A 29 -4.21 12.54 10.51
C MET A 29 -5.39 13.13 11.27
N LEU A 30 -5.35 14.43 11.53
CA LEU A 30 -6.45 15.18 12.11
C LEU A 30 -7.32 15.75 10.99
N ILE A 31 -8.61 15.43 10.99
CA ILE A 31 -9.56 15.83 9.96
C ILE A 31 -10.63 16.72 10.58
N GLY A 32 -10.81 17.92 10.01
CA GLY A 32 -11.80 18.90 10.45
C GLY A 32 -12.01 20.02 9.42
N PRO A 33 -13.04 20.87 9.62
CA PRO A 33 -13.28 22.04 8.78
C PRO A 33 -12.12 23.05 8.92
N ASN A 34 -11.85 23.83 7.86
CA ASN A 34 -10.75 24.81 7.79
C ASN A 34 -9.34 24.22 8.00
N ALA A 35 -9.08 23.03 7.47
CA ALA A 35 -7.75 22.42 7.50
C ALA A 35 -6.75 23.19 6.61
N PRO A 36 -5.46 23.29 6.99
CA PRO A 36 -4.42 23.91 6.17
C PRO A 36 -4.15 23.13 4.87
N ILE A 37 -4.49 21.84 4.86
CA ILE A 37 -4.47 20.98 3.67
C ILE A 37 -5.92 20.61 3.37
N ALA A 38 -6.55 21.36 2.47
CA ALA A 38 -7.93 21.14 2.05
C ALA A 38 -7.97 20.27 0.79
N PHE A 39 -8.74 19.19 0.83
CA PHE A 39 -8.98 18.36 -0.36
C PHE A 39 -10.11 18.95 -1.20
N GLU A 40 -9.86 19.13 -2.50
CA GLU A 40 -10.90 19.52 -3.46
C GLU A 40 -11.69 18.28 -3.90
N SER A 41 -12.96 18.19 -3.48
CA SER A 41 -13.78 16.99 -3.67
C SER A 41 -14.03 16.59 -5.12
N LYS A 42 -13.96 17.55 -6.06
CA LYS A 42 -14.25 17.35 -7.48
C LYS A 42 -13.07 16.81 -8.29
N TYR A 43 -11.84 16.98 -7.81
CA TYR A 43 -10.63 16.58 -8.54
C TYR A 43 -10.07 15.27 -7.97
N ARG A 44 -10.67 14.15 -8.37
CA ARG A 44 -10.17 12.79 -8.08
C ARG A 44 -10.27 11.91 -9.32
N GLY A 45 -9.18 11.25 -9.67
CA GLY A 45 -9.15 10.17 -10.66
C GLY A 45 -8.84 8.85 -9.97
N THR A 46 -9.67 7.82 -10.18
CA THR A 46 -9.44 6.48 -9.62
C THR A 46 -9.45 5.45 -10.74
N HIS A 47 -8.41 4.61 -10.80
CA HIS A 47 -8.35 3.45 -11.69
C HIS A 47 -8.38 2.17 -10.85
N MET A 48 -9.30 1.26 -11.14
CA MET A 48 -9.42 -0.03 -10.46
C MET A 48 -9.46 -1.13 -11.52
N SER A 49 -8.54 -2.09 -11.43
CA SER A 49 -8.43 -3.20 -12.37
C SER A 49 -8.25 -4.51 -11.61
N HIS A 50 -8.89 -5.57 -12.10
CA HIS A 50 -8.77 -6.89 -11.52
C HIS A 50 -7.52 -7.59 -12.08
N VAL A 51 -6.40 -7.49 -11.35
CA VAL A 51 -5.09 -8.03 -11.74
C VAL A 51 -4.48 -8.75 -10.53
N TYR A 52 -3.73 -9.82 -10.79
CA TYR A 52 -3.05 -10.64 -9.78
C TYR A 52 -1.53 -10.36 -9.76
N ASP A 53 -1.16 -9.10 -9.60
CA ASP A 53 0.22 -8.63 -9.54
C ASP A 53 0.85 -8.81 -8.15
N PHE A 54 0.12 -8.44 -7.08
CA PHE A 54 0.56 -8.57 -5.69
C PHE A 54 -0.60 -8.94 -4.76
N TYR A 55 -0.60 -10.18 -4.25
CA TYR A 55 -1.69 -10.68 -3.42
C TYR A 55 -1.23 -11.71 -2.38
N LYS A 56 -2.09 -11.99 -1.39
CA LYS A 56 -1.84 -12.98 -0.33
C LYS A 56 -2.82 -14.15 -0.48
N PRO A 57 -2.47 -15.21 -1.23
CA PRO A 57 -3.37 -16.36 -1.43
C PRO A 57 -3.36 -17.35 -0.26
N VAL A 58 -2.28 -17.41 0.53
CA VAL A 58 -2.13 -18.34 1.66
C VAL A 58 -2.47 -17.61 2.95
N LEU A 59 -3.66 -17.86 3.50
CA LEU A 59 -4.16 -17.18 4.71
C LEU A 59 -3.30 -17.43 5.96
N ALA A 60 -2.56 -18.54 6.01
CA ALA A 60 -1.67 -18.90 7.11
C ALA A 60 -0.27 -18.24 7.02
N SER A 61 0.02 -17.51 5.94
CA SER A 61 1.34 -16.93 5.70
C SER A 61 1.27 -15.40 5.66
N GLU A 62 2.24 -14.75 6.31
CA GLU A 62 2.37 -13.29 6.25
C GLU A 62 2.93 -12.80 4.90
N TYR A 63 3.50 -13.72 4.11
CA TYR A 63 4.26 -13.41 2.91
C TYR A 63 3.38 -13.34 1.65
N PRO A 64 3.46 -12.23 0.89
CA PRO A 64 2.73 -12.07 -0.36
C PRO A 64 3.37 -12.86 -1.50
N VAL A 65 2.54 -13.28 -2.46
CA VAL A 65 2.99 -13.83 -3.75
C VAL A 65 3.08 -12.67 -4.75
N CYS A 66 4.25 -12.48 -5.34
CA CYS A 66 4.52 -11.44 -6.34
C CYS A 66 4.73 -12.08 -7.71
N GLN A 67 3.93 -11.72 -8.71
CA GLN A 67 4.19 -12.13 -10.10
C GLN A 67 5.01 -11.04 -10.80
N ALA A 68 6.33 -11.26 -10.96
CA ALA A 68 7.26 -10.31 -11.58
C ALA A 68 7.15 -10.25 -13.12
N ARG A 69 5.93 -10.01 -13.64
CA ARG A 69 5.64 -9.97 -15.09
C ARG A 69 4.81 -8.75 -15.51
N PHE A 70 5.06 -7.59 -14.89
CA PHE A 70 4.65 -6.27 -15.38
C PHE A 70 5.90 -5.37 -15.50
N PRO A 71 5.99 -4.48 -16.50
CA PRO A 71 7.21 -4.18 -17.26
C PRO A 71 8.29 -3.34 -16.57
N PHE A 72 8.19 -3.07 -15.26
CA PHE A 72 9.16 -2.20 -14.59
C PHE A 72 10.30 -2.93 -13.86
N LEU A 73 10.16 -4.22 -13.59
CA LEU A 73 11.25 -5.03 -13.05
C LEU A 73 11.65 -6.06 -14.11
N LYS A 74 12.76 -5.79 -14.82
CA LYS A 74 13.38 -6.84 -15.64
C LYS A 74 13.71 -8.02 -14.72
N PRO A 75 13.34 -9.25 -15.08
CA PRO A 75 13.94 -10.41 -14.44
C PRO A 75 15.45 -10.35 -14.70
N ALA A 76 16.24 -10.42 -13.63
CA ALA A 76 17.67 -10.63 -13.73
C ALA A 76 17.89 -12.09 -14.14
N SER A 77 17.96 -12.32 -15.46
CA SER A 77 18.62 -13.45 -16.11
C SER A 77 18.78 -13.10 -17.58
#